data_AF-A0A081AJQ9-F1
#
_entry.id   AF-A0A081AJQ9-F1
#
_cell.length_a   1.000
_cell.length_b   1.000
_cell.length_c   1.000
_cell.angle_alpha   90.00
_cell.angle_beta   90.00
_cell.angle_gamma   90.00
#
_symmetry.space_group_name_H-M   'P 1'
#
loop_
_entity.id
_entity.type
_entity.pdbx_description
1 polymer ?
#
loop_
_entity_poly.entity_id
_entity_poly.type
_entity_poly.pdbx_seq_one_letter_code
_entity_poly.pdbx_strand_id
1 'polypeptide(L)'
;MLDAQMTLMLSYEDYQSLSKGSRCGILSLRAKSGILLTAQRFLMFPQDTQGRISGYMLLEYLHQLQLSLRIARFVLERVTHEGSDKDEVLSEQAYMTLITETIQVSRQPLELQDDTDFQQYYELICARMLLLPHGLQQIRTHGLSIHQVVTCSRFAEFFRLMDGSLRERYDMQSNAFHPTRIRNVHRQYLQLDRDGNGMLSMTELQDYGKKRAFNPTGSEPTHDLTGAFVTQVFAEVPTFNHEMDYHAYLDFTLLMSDNVSPAALRFFWNVLDFHKQGFLDAFTLDFFLRSLLEKIYAHEGKKDAPSIDRLRTQVFDAVAPVHPARITLQDLQRCKLGHNVVR
;
A
#
# COMPACT_ATOMS: atom_id res chain seq x y z
N MET A 1 -6.27 2.35 -31.96
CA MET A 1 -5.24 2.38 -30.89
C MET A 1 -4.43 1.09 -30.79
N LEU A 2 -4.81 -0.02 -31.47
CA LEU A 2 -3.98 -1.24 -31.55
C LEU A 2 -2.86 -1.16 -32.61
N ASP A 3 -3.02 -0.39 -33.68
CA ASP A 3 -1.99 -0.31 -34.75
C ASP A 3 -0.75 0.52 -34.39
N ALA A 4 -0.80 1.35 -33.35
CA ALA A 4 0.38 2.07 -32.83
C ALA A 4 1.21 1.23 -31.85
N GLN A 5 0.69 0.08 -31.40
CA GLN A 5 1.37 -0.82 -30.46
C GLN A 5 2.38 -1.74 -31.16
N MET A 6 2.38 -1.80 -32.50
CA MET A 6 3.20 -2.73 -33.30
C MET A 6 4.56 -2.19 -33.77
N THR A 7 4.91 -0.92 -33.50
CA THR A 7 6.05 -0.27 -34.18
C THR A 7 7.40 -0.33 -33.46
N LEU A 8 7.50 -0.89 -32.25
CA LEU A 8 8.78 -1.08 -31.55
C LEU A 8 8.89 -2.48 -30.93
N MET A 9 8.54 -3.52 -31.67
CA MET A 9 8.82 -4.89 -31.27
C MET A 9 10.31 -5.20 -31.55
N LEU A 10 11.05 -5.53 -30.49
CA LEU A 10 12.47 -5.83 -30.54
C LEU A 10 12.67 -7.35 -30.60
N SER A 11 13.36 -7.82 -31.64
CA SER A 11 13.88 -9.18 -31.67
C SER A 11 14.96 -9.37 -30.60
N TYR A 12 15.34 -10.61 -30.33
CA TYR A 12 16.49 -10.88 -29.46
C TYR A 12 17.80 -10.28 -30.03
N GLU A 13 17.96 -10.25 -31.35
CA GLU A 13 19.12 -9.63 -32.00
C GLU A 13 19.15 -8.11 -31.79
N ASP A 14 17.99 -7.44 -31.92
CA ASP A 14 17.86 -6.02 -31.62
C ASP A 14 18.18 -5.73 -30.15
N TYR A 15 17.64 -6.54 -29.23
CA TYR A 15 17.93 -6.44 -27.81
C TYR A 15 19.42 -6.64 -27.51
N GLN A 16 20.07 -7.61 -28.15
CA GLN A 16 21.49 -7.87 -27.98
C GLN A 16 22.35 -6.70 -28.51
N SER A 17 21.93 -6.08 -29.62
CA SER A 17 22.55 -4.86 -30.16
C SER A 17 22.45 -3.68 -29.18
N LEU A 18 21.29 -3.52 -28.53
CA LEU A 18 21.08 -2.51 -27.48
C LEU A 18 21.92 -2.80 -26.23
N SER A 19 21.96 -4.07 -25.79
CA SER A 19 22.74 -4.54 -24.65
C SER A 19 24.25 -4.30 -24.84
N LYS A 20 24.77 -4.56 -26.06
CA LYS A 20 26.16 -4.26 -26.44
C LYS A 20 26.42 -2.75 -26.61
N GLY A 21 25.42 -1.90 -26.44
CA GLY A 21 25.49 -0.46 -26.63
C GLY A 21 25.91 -0.07 -28.05
N SER A 22 25.58 -0.89 -29.05
CA SER A 22 25.93 -0.65 -30.45
C SER A 22 25.31 0.64 -30.99
N ARG A 23 24.13 1.01 -30.47
CA ARG A 23 23.39 2.23 -30.82
C ARG A 23 23.58 3.39 -29.84
N CYS A 24 24.44 3.24 -28.83
CA CYS A 24 24.65 4.26 -27.80
C CYS A 24 26.02 4.94 -27.98
N GLY A 25 26.01 6.24 -28.28
CA GLY A 25 27.24 7.03 -28.50
C GLY A 25 28.03 7.34 -27.22
N ILE A 26 27.50 7.01 -26.04
CA ILE A 26 28.11 7.31 -24.75
C ILE A 26 28.74 6.04 -24.19
N LEU A 27 30.08 6.03 -24.07
CA LEU A 27 30.86 4.87 -23.61
C LEU A 27 30.46 4.36 -22.22
N SER A 28 30.14 5.28 -21.29
CA SER A 28 29.71 4.93 -19.93
C SER A 28 28.33 4.25 -19.88
N LEU A 29 27.43 4.57 -20.83
CA LEU A 29 26.16 3.87 -20.98
C LEU A 29 26.36 2.50 -21.61
N ARG A 30 27.25 2.37 -22.61
CA ARG A 30 27.56 1.09 -23.26
C ARG A 30 28.00 0.02 -22.25
N ALA A 31 28.87 0.36 -21.30
CA ALA A 31 29.32 -0.57 -20.26
C ALA A 31 28.18 -0.98 -19.30
N LYS A 32 27.26 -0.05 -18.99
CA LYS A 32 26.11 -0.30 -18.12
C LYS A 32 25.04 -1.14 -18.82
N SER A 33 24.76 -0.89 -20.10
CA SER A 33 23.76 -1.62 -20.88
C SER A 33 23.95 -3.12 -20.84
N GLY A 34 25.19 -3.61 -20.94
CA GLY A 34 25.48 -5.05 -20.90
C GLY A 34 25.16 -5.71 -19.56
N ILE A 35 25.30 -4.97 -18.45
CA ILE A 35 24.98 -5.45 -17.10
C ILE A 35 23.47 -5.40 -16.86
N LEU A 36 22.81 -4.34 -17.32
CA LEU A 36 21.39 -4.11 -17.06
C LEU A 36 20.46 -4.93 -17.98
N LEU A 37 20.92 -5.23 -19.19
CA LEU A 37 20.16 -5.87 -20.26
C LEU A 37 20.74 -7.24 -20.61
N THR A 38 20.68 -8.17 -19.68
CA THR A 38 21.17 -9.54 -19.87
C THR A 38 20.22 -10.41 -20.71
N ALA A 39 20.73 -11.48 -21.30
CA ALA A 39 19.91 -12.45 -22.04
C ALA A 39 18.79 -13.06 -21.18
N GLN A 40 19.07 -13.32 -19.90
CA GLN A 40 18.06 -13.80 -18.95
C GLN A 40 16.93 -12.77 -18.78
N ARG A 41 17.26 -11.47 -18.75
CA ARG A 41 16.26 -10.42 -18.62
C ARG A 41 15.35 -10.32 -19.84
N PHE A 42 15.87 -10.57 -21.05
CA PHE A 42 15.04 -10.65 -22.25
C PHE A 42 13.92 -11.69 -22.10
N LEU A 43 14.26 -12.88 -21.59
CA LEU A 43 13.30 -13.98 -21.40
C LEU A 43 12.23 -13.69 -20.34
N MET A 44 12.46 -12.73 -19.43
CA MET A 44 11.49 -12.34 -18.42
C MET A 44 10.42 -11.38 -18.94
N PHE A 45 10.64 -10.73 -20.07
CA PHE A 45 9.63 -9.85 -20.65
C PHE A 45 8.53 -10.66 -21.34
N PRO A 46 7.27 -10.19 -21.30
CA PRO A 46 6.22 -10.75 -22.14
C PRO A 46 6.64 -10.70 -23.61
N GLN A 47 6.58 -11.85 -24.26
CA GLN A 47 6.95 -12.02 -25.66
C GLN A 47 5.70 -12.21 -26.52
N ASP A 48 5.73 -11.69 -27.74
CA ASP A 48 4.71 -12.02 -28.73
C ASP A 48 4.89 -13.45 -29.27
N THR A 49 4.00 -13.86 -30.18
CA THR A 49 4.05 -15.17 -30.84
C THR A 49 5.34 -15.43 -31.64
N GLN A 50 6.14 -14.38 -31.90
CA GLN A 50 7.40 -14.44 -32.63
C GLN A 50 8.62 -14.30 -31.68
N GLY A 51 8.42 -14.30 -30.36
CA GLY A 51 9.49 -14.18 -29.38
C GLY A 51 10.07 -12.76 -29.27
N ARG A 52 9.36 -11.73 -29.74
CA ARG A 52 9.78 -10.33 -29.67
C ARG A 52 9.20 -9.64 -28.45
N ILE A 53 9.92 -8.65 -27.93
CA ILE A 53 9.50 -7.86 -26.76
C ILE A 53 9.10 -6.44 -27.17
N SER A 54 8.20 -5.82 -26.43
CA SER A 54 7.88 -4.40 -26.64
C SER A 54 9.01 -3.49 -26.14
N GLY A 55 9.46 -2.56 -26.97
CA GLY A 55 10.45 -1.54 -26.59
C GLY A 55 9.97 -0.62 -25.47
N TYR A 56 8.66 -0.43 -25.32
CA TYR A 56 8.10 0.32 -24.19
C TYR A 56 8.34 -0.39 -22.86
N MET A 57 8.16 -1.72 -22.80
CA MET A 57 8.43 -2.51 -21.60
C MET A 57 9.91 -2.44 -21.18
N LEU A 58 10.80 -2.38 -22.17
CA LEU A 58 12.23 -2.19 -21.93
C LEU A 58 12.52 -0.82 -21.30
N LEU A 59 11.90 0.24 -21.81
CA LEU A 59 12.04 1.59 -21.27
C LEU A 59 11.45 1.71 -19.86
N GLU A 60 10.27 1.13 -19.63
CA GLU A 60 9.65 1.07 -18.30
C GLU A 60 10.56 0.35 -17.30
N TYR A 61 11.12 -0.80 -17.68
CA TYR A 61 12.08 -1.53 -16.84
C TYR A 61 13.31 -0.68 -16.52
N LEU A 62 13.92 -0.04 -17.52
CA LEU A 62 15.11 0.80 -17.31
C LEU A 62 14.80 1.99 -16.40
N HIS A 63 13.65 2.63 -16.56
CA HIS A 63 13.21 3.70 -15.67
C HIS A 63 12.97 3.21 -14.25
N GLN A 64 12.31 2.07 -14.07
CA GLN A 64 12.08 1.48 -12.75
C GLN A 64 13.40 1.10 -12.07
N LEU A 65 14.35 0.57 -12.84
CA LEU A 65 15.68 0.22 -12.33
C LEU A 65 16.48 1.46 -11.94
N GLN A 66 16.48 2.49 -12.78
CA GLN A 66 17.12 3.77 -12.48
C GLN A 66 16.54 4.38 -11.20
N LEU A 67 15.22 4.34 -11.04
CA LEU A 67 14.55 4.79 -9.83
C LEU A 67 14.98 3.96 -8.62
N SER A 68 14.95 2.63 -8.71
CA SER A 68 15.38 1.72 -7.63
C SER A 68 16.82 1.98 -7.21
N LEU A 69 17.73 2.20 -8.17
CA LEU A 69 19.14 2.52 -7.90
C LEU A 69 19.30 3.91 -7.27
N ARG A 70 18.51 4.91 -7.70
CA ARG A 70 18.51 6.23 -7.06
C ARG A 70 18.05 6.13 -5.61
N ILE A 71 16.98 5.36 -5.36
CA ILE A 71 16.46 5.12 -4.01
C ILE A 71 17.50 4.39 -3.15
N ALA A 72 18.09 3.30 -3.66
CA ALA A 72 19.14 2.56 -2.96
C ALA A 72 20.33 3.47 -2.61
N ARG A 73 20.81 4.25 -3.60
CA ARG A 73 21.93 5.18 -3.41
C ARG A 73 21.59 6.23 -2.35
N PHE A 74 20.39 6.79 -2.41
CA PHE A 74 19.94 7.79 -1.45
C PHE A 74 19.88 7.23 -0.03
N VAL A 75 19.38 6.01 0.16
CA VAL A 75 19.39 5.32 1.46
C VAL A 75 20.82 5.04 1.91
N LEU A 76 21.69 4.50 1.04
CA LEU A 76 23.08 4.19 1.35
C LEU A 76 23.89 5.42 1.79
N GLU A 77 23.80 6.52 1.04
CA GLU A 77 24.48 7.77 1.39
C GLU A 77 24.09 8.21 2.81
N ARG A 78 22.83 8.06 3.20
CA ARG A 78 22.34 8.41 4.53
C ARG A 78 22.79 7.44 5.62
N VAL A 79 22.75 6.13 5.37
CA VAL A 79 23.31 5.12 6.30
C VAL A 79 24.79 5.42 6.59
N THR A 80 25.58 5.77 5.56
CA THR A 80 26.99 6.09 5.74
C THR A 80 27.24 7.34 6.58
N HIS A 81 26.31 8.30 6.58
CA HIS A 81 26.39 9.51 7.40
C HIS A 81 26.04 9.26 8.88
N GLU A 82 25.19 8.28 9.19
CA GLU A 82 24.79 7.95 10.56
C GLU A 82 25.83 7.10 11.32
N GLY A 83 26.92 6.70 10.67
CA GLY A 83 28.04 6.00 11.31
C GLY A 83 27.69 4.58 11.78
N SER A 84 26.59 4.00 11.30
CA SER A 84 26.20 2.63 11.61
C SER A 84 27.08 1.64 10.84
N ASP A 85 27.97 0.96 11.56
CA ASP A 85 28.77 -0.18 11.05
C ASP A 85 27.93 -1.48 10.96
N LYS A 86 26.61 -1.39 11.25
CA LYS A 86 25.70 -2.53 11.28
C LYS A 86 24.54 -2.34 10.30
N ASP A 87 24.58 -3.20 9.29
CA ASP A 87 23.51 -3.61 8.38
C ASP A 87 22.88 -2.48 7.55
N GLU A 88 22.54 -2.80 6.30
CA GLU A 88 21.92 -1.94 5.28
C GLU A 88 20.49 -1.48 5.64
N VAL A 89 20.32 -0.91 6.83
CA VAL A 89 19.05 -0.71 7.53
C VAL A 89 19.06 0.65 8.22
N LEU A 90 17.94 1.38 8.11
CA LEU A 90 17.74 2.67 8.77
C LEU A 90 16.63 2.60 9.83
N SER A 91 16.75 3.46 10.84
CA SER A 91 15.74 3.64 11.88
C SER A 91 14.46 4.32 11.35
N GLU A 92 13.34 4.20 12.07
CA GLU A 92 12.10 4.92 11.76
C GLU A 92 12.34 6.43 11.68
N GLN A 93 13.07 6.99 12.66
CA GLN A 93 13.37 8.42 12.72
C GLN A 93 14.19 8.89 11.53
N ALA A 94 15.20 8.11 11.11
CA ALA A 94 16.01 8.41 9.94
C ALA A 94 15.15 8.47 8.67
N TYR A 95 14.25 7.50 8.46
CA TYR A 95 13.31 7.52 7.34
C TYR A 95 12.32 8.68 7.41
N MET A 96 11.83 9.03 8.60
CA MET A 96 10.94 10.19 8.75
C MET A 96 11.65 11.49 8.34
N THR A 97 12.86 11.73 8.84
CA THR A 97 13.68 12.89 8.45
C THR A 97 13.93 12.90 6.95
N LEU A 98 14.26 11.74 6.38
CA LEU A 98 14.50 11.57 4.95
C LEU A 98 13.29 11.95 4.09
N ILE A 99 12.11 11.45 4.46
CA ILE A 99 10.85 11.72 3.76
C ILE A 99 10.52 13.20 3.85
N THR A 100 10.61 13.79 5.05
CA THR A 100 10.38 15.23 5.26
C THR A 100 11.32 16.07 4.41
N GLU A 101 12.63 15.81 4.42
CA GLU A 101 13.63 16.53 3.61
C GLU A 101 13.36 16.39 2.11
N THR A 102 12.98 15.20 1.65
CA THR A 102 12.65 14.96 0.24
C THR A 102 11.42 15.77 -0.17
N ILE A 103 10.40 15.80 0.69
CA ILE A 103 9.21 16.63 0.49
C ILE A 103 9.61 18.11 0.42
N GLN A 104 10.49 18.59 1.31
CA GLN A 104 10.96 19.99 1.34
C GLN A 104 11.43 20.46 -0.04
N VAL A 105 12.33 19.69 -0.65
CA VAL A 105 12.96 20.03 -1.93
C VAL A 105 11.93 20.09 -3.05
N SER A 106 10.86 19.30 -2.93
CA SER A 106 9.78 19.22 -3.91
C SER A 106 8.54 20.06 -3.56
N ARG A 107 8.58 20.90 -2.52
CA ARG A 107 7.40 21.69 -2.08
C ARG A 107 6.87 22.64 -3.15
N GLN A 108 7.74 23.37 -3.84
CA GLN A 108 7.31 24.34 -4.85
C GLN A 108 6.58 23.71 -6.05
N PRO A 109 7.17 22.71 -6.73
CA PRO A 109 6.51 22.04 -7.86
C PRO A 109 5.29 21.21 -7.48
N LEU A 110 5.09 20.91 -6.19
CA LEU A 110 3.89 20.23 -5.68
C LEU A 110 2.84 21.21 -5.12
N GLU A 111 3.05 22.53 -5.27
CA GLU A 111 2.12 23.57 -4.79
C GLU A 111 1.79 23.44 -3.28
N LEU A 112 2.79 23.05 -2.48
CA LEU A 112 2.64 22.87 -1.02
C LEU A 112 3.00 24.12 -0.21
N GLN A 113 3.36 25.23 -0.87
CA GLN A 113 3.94 26.41 -0.24
C GLN A 113 2.91 27.27 0.51
N ASP A 114 1.69 27.32 -0.01
CA ASP A 114 0.68 28.30 0.41
C ASP A 114 -0.15 27.83 1.62
N ASP A 115 0.05 26.59 2.08
CA ASP A 115 -0.77 25.93 3.10
C ASP A 115 0.12 25.12 4.06
N THR A 116 0.71 25.83 5.02
CA THR A 116 1.65 25.24 6.01
C THR A 116 1.00 24.18 6.88
N ASP A 117 -0.30 24.31 7.16
CA ASP A 117 -1.05 23.36 7.97
C ASP A 117 -1.24 22.07 7.19
N PHE A 118 -1.71 22.14 5.94
CA PHE A 118 -1.83 20.95 5.08
C PHE A 118 -0.50 20.26 4.86
N GLN A 119 0.59 21.02 4.75
CA GLN A 119 1.90 20.47 4.49
C GLN A 119 2.41 19.58 5.64
N GLN A 120 2.06 19.88 6.90
CA GLN A 120 2.34 18.96 8.03
C GLN A 120 1.55 17.65 7.89
N TYR A 121 0.26 17.73 7.54
CA TYR A 121 -0.55 16.55 7.26
C TYR A 121 -0.04 15.75 6.06
N TYR A 122 0.45 16.43 5.03
CA TYR A 122 1.02 15.80 3.83
C TYR A 122 2.25 14.98 4.18
N GLU A 123 3.19 15.56 4.94
CA GLU A 123 4.40 14.87 5.41
C GLU A 123 4.04 13.64 6.26
N LEU A 124 3.12 13.80 7.21
CA LEU A 124 2.66 12.72 8.08
C LEU A 124 2.01 11.57 7.30
N ILE A 125 1.05 11.86 6.42
CA ILE A 125 0.34 10.82 5.65
C ILE A 125 1.31 10.10 4.71
N CYS A 126 2.20 10.83 4.03
CA CYS A 126 3.21 10.23 3.15
C CYS A 126 4.13 9.27 3.94
N ALA A 127 4.60 9.70 5.11
CA ALA A 127 5.42 8.85 5.96
C ALA A 127 4.68 7.57 6.39
N ARG A 128 3.41 7.68 6.80
CA ARG A 128 2.59 6.53 7.17
C ARG A 128 2.34 5.59 5.99
N MET A 129 2.03 6.11 4.80
CA MET A 129 1.84 5.32 3.58
C MET A 129 3.08 4.52 3.17
N LEU A 130 4.28 5.04 3.47
CA LEU A 130 5.54 4.38 3.16
C LEU A 130 5.95 3.37 4.24
N LEU A 131 5.75 3.68 5.51
CA LEU A 131 6.28 2.88 6.62
C LEU A 131 5.30 1.82 7.15
N LEU A 132 3.99 2.08 7.16
CA LEU A 132 2.99 1.14 7.69
C LEU A 132 3.03 -0.25 7.04
N PRO A 133 3.18 -0.40 5.70
CA PRO A 133 3.22 -1.71 5.05
C PRO A 133 4.35 -2.63 5.56
N HIS A 134 5.42 -2.04 6.11
CA HIS A 134 6.57 -2.77 6.64
C HIS A 134 6.44 -3.05 8.15
N GLY A 135 5.36 -2.62 8.80
CA GLY A 135 5.07 -2.86 10.21
C GLY A 135 5.89 -1.97 11.13
N LEU A 136 5.28 -0.94 11.74
CA LEU A 136 5.96 0.04 12.59
C LEU A 136 6.77 -0.59 13.73
N GLN A 137 6.23 -1.62 14.39
CA GLN A 137 6.97 -2.33 15.45
C GLN A 137 8.21 -3.06 14.92
N GLN A 138 8.15 -3.62 13.71
CA GLN A 138 9.31 -4.24 13.08
C GLN A 138 10.36 -3.19 12.73
N ILE A 139 9.96 -2.03 12.22
CA ILE A 139 10.88 -0.93 11.93
C ILE A 139 11.53 -0.39 13.22
N ARG A 140 10.77 -0.26 14.31
CA ARG A 140 11.32 0.19 15.61
C ARG A 140 12.33 -0.78 16.21
N THR A 141 12.15 -2.08 15.99
CA THR A 141 12.97 -3.13 16.59
C THR A 141 14.16 -3.52 15.72
N HIS A 142 13.96 -3.56 14.40
CA HIS A 142 14.93 -4.10 13.44
C HIS A 142 15.33 -3.11 12.35
N GLY A 143 14.71 -1.93 12.29
CA GLY A 143 14.88 -0.97 11.20
C GLY A 143 14.25 -1.44 9.88
N LEU A 144 14.36 -0.60 8.85
CA LEU A 144 13.87 -0.90 7.52
C LEU A 144 15.06 -1.00 6.53
N SER A 145 15.15 -2.13 5.84
CA SER A 145 16.29 -2.45 4.97
C SER A 145 16.17 -1.82 3.57
N ILE A 146 17.30 -1.60 2.91
CA ILE A 146 17.35 -1.15 1.51
C ILE A 146 16.53 -2.06 0.60
N HIS A 147 16.66 -3.39 0.78
CA HIS A 147 15.91 -4.36 -0.02
C HIS A 147 14.39 -4.15 0.08
N GLN A 148 13.86 -3.94 1.29
CA GLN A 148 12.44 -3.68 1.50
C GLN A 148 12.00 -2.37 0.83
N VAL A 149 12.84 -1.34 0.84
CA VAL A 149 12.55 -0.06 0.18
C VAL A 149 12.52 -0.21 -1.34
N VAL A 150 13.55 -0.79 -1.95
CA VAL A 150 13.65 -0.86 -3.43
C VAL A 150 12.64 -1.81 -4.05
N THR A 151 12.17 -2.80 -3.31
CA THR A 151 11.13 -3.75 -3.76
C THR A 151 9.71 -3.24 -3.52
N CYS A 152 9.54 -2.21 -2.69
CA CYS A 152 8.24 -1.64 -2.39
C CYS A 152 7.80 -0.62 -3.45
N SER A 153 6.68 -0.91 -4.12
CA SER A 153 6.12 -0.05 -5.16
C SER A 153 5.72 1.34 -4.66
N ARG A 154 5.35 1.48 -3.38
CA ARG A 154 5.00 2.77 -2.76
C ARG A 154 6.20 3.72 -2.71
N PHE A 155 7.39 3.23 -2.35
CA PHE A 155 8.59 4.04 -2.40
C PHE A 155 8.91 4.48 -3.83
N ALA A 156 8.82 3.57 -4.81
CA ALA A 156 8.99 3.94 -6.21
C ALA A 156 7.99 5.03 -6.63
N GLU A 157 6.72 4.89 -6.28
CA GLU A 157 5.68 5.86 -6.59
C GLU A 157 5.94 7.24 -5.95
N PHE A 158 6.35 7.27 -4.68
CA PHE A 158 6.74 8.48 -3.96
C PHE A 158 7.94 9.18 -4.61
N PHE A 159 9.05 8.47 -4.81
CA PHE A 159 10.26 9.06 -5.39
C PHE A 159 10.07 9.50 -6.84
N ARG A 160 9.19 8.84 -7.60
CA ARG A 160 8.80 9.29 -8.94
C ARG A 160 8.14 10.68 -8.90
N LEU A 161 7.31 10.94 -7.90
CA LEU A 161 6.68 12.24 -7.69
C LEU A 161 7.69 13.30 -7.21
N MET A 162 8.70 12.88 -6.45
CA MET A 162 9.73 13.80 -5.92
C MET A 162 10.80 14.19 -6.92
N ASP A 163 10.95 13.46 -8.02
CA ASP A 163 11.96 13.74 -9.04
C ASP A 163 11.38 14.55 -10.21
N GLY A 164 11.88 15.78 -10.39
CA GLY A 164 11.43 16.68 -11.47
C GLY A 164 11.51 16.06 -12.87
N SER A 165 12.58 15.31 -13.17
CA SER A 165 12.76 14.69 -14.49
C SER A 165 11.78 13.56 -14.78
N LEU A 166 11.24 12.95 -13.73
CA LEU A 166 10.25 11.88 -13.83
C LEU A 166 8.82 12.44 -13.81
N ARG A 167 8.55 13.48 -13.03
CA ARG A 167 7.24 14.16 -13.03
C ARG A 167 6.79 14.60 -14.42
N GLU A 168 7.69 15.12 -15.24
CA GLU A 168 7.38 15.58 -16.60
C GLU A 168 7.03 14.42 -17.56
N ARG A 169 7.43 13.19 -17.23
CA ARG A 169 7.33 12.02 -18.13
C ARG A 169 6.16 11.09 -17.84
N TYR A 170 5.57 11.19 -16.65
CA TYR A 170 4.53 10.27 -16.19
C TYR A 170 3.29 11.06 -15.77
N ASP A 171 2.13 10.40 -15.87
CA ASP A 171 0.90 10.98 -15.31
C ASP A 171 1.00 11.04 -13.78
N MET A 172 0.98 12.26 -13.25
CA MET A 172 1.09 12.52 -11.82
C MET A 172 -0.26 12.48 -11.10
N GLN A 173 -1.38 12.61 -11.82
CA GLN A 173 -2.72 12.65 -11.19
C GLN A 173 -3.14 11.26 -10.68
N SER A 174 -2.64 10.20 -11.31
CA SER A 174 -2.82 8.82 -10.85
C SER A 174 -1.95 8.45 -9.65
N ASN A 175 -0.89 9.21 -9.34
CA ASN A 175 0.04 8.92 -8.25
C ASN A 175 -0.63 9.05 -6.86
N ALA A 176 -0.52 8.02 -6.03
CA ALA A 176 -1.10 7.95 -4.69
C ALA A 176 -0.63 9.06 -3.74
N PHE A 177 0.59 9.58 -3.92
CA PHE A 177 1.18 10.64 -3.11
C PHE A 177 0.89 12.04 -3.65
N HIS A 178 0.12 12.18 -4.73
CA HIS A 178 -0.25 13.49 -5.25
C HIS A 178 -0.99 14.31 -4.18
N PRO A 179 -0.68 15.60 -3.99
CA PRO A 179 -1.30 16.44 -2.96
C PRO A 179 -2.82 16.36 -2.91
N THR A 180 -3.50 16.33 -4.06
CA THR A 180 -4.96 16.17 -4.15
C THR A 180 -5.48 14.88 -3.49
N ARG A 181 -4.77 13.75 -3.64
CA ARG A 181 -5.18 12.47 -3.03
C ARG A 181 -4.97 12.50 -1.52
N ILE A 182 -3.84 13.04 -1.08
CA ILE A 182 -3.52 13.19 0.34
C ILE A 182 -4.49 14.16 1.03
N ARG A 183 -4.84 15.27 0.36
CA ARG A 183 -5.93 16.18 0.80
C ARG A 183 -7.25 15.44 0.96
N ASN A 184 -7.56 14.49 0.07
CA ASN A 184 -8.80 13.73 0.19
C ASN A 184 -8.81 12.78 1.40
N VAL A 185 -7.68 12.16 1.76
CA VAL A 185 -7.56 11.36 3.00
C VAL A 185 -7.81 12.24 4.23
N HIS A 186 -7.23 13.43 4.28
CA HIS A 186 -7.50 14.38 5.35
C HIS A 186 -8.97 14.85 5.37
N ARG A 187 -9.56 15.11 4.18
CA ARG A 187 -10.98 15.50 4.06
C ARG A 187 -11.93 14.39 4.52
N GLN A 188 -11.55 13.12 4.34
CA GLN A 188 -12.33 11.99 4.83
C GLN A 188 -12.44 12.00 6.35
N TYR A 189 -11.32 12.24 7.04
CA TYR A 189 -11.31 12.43 8.49
C TYR A 189 -12.26 13.54 8.94
N LEU A 190 -12.11 14.74 8.35
CA LEU A 190 -12.91 15.92 8.70
C LEU A 190 -14.43 15.73 8.46
N GLN A 191 -14.84 14.80 7.59
CA GLN A 191 -16.25 14.49 7.38
C GLN A 191 -16.80 13.43 8.34
N LEU A 192 -15.91 12.66 8.96
CA LEU A 192 -16.25 11.69 10.01
C LEU A 192 -16.34 12.39 11.37
N ASP A 193 -15.41 13.29 11.70
CA ASP A 193 -15.41 14.12 12.90
C ASP A 193 -16.53 15.18 12.80
N ARG A 194 -17.72 14.85 13.30
CA ARG A 194 -18.93 15.66 13.13
C ARG A 194 -19.03 16.76 14.17
N ASP A 195 -18.55 16.50 15.37
CA ASP A 195 -18.56 17.46 16.46
C ASP A 195 -17.33 18.40 16.43
N GLY A 196 -16.32 18.07 15.62
CA GLY A 196 -15.13 18.88 15.39
C GLY A 196 -14.18 18.85 16.58
N ASN A 197 -14.24 17.80 17.40
CA ASN A 197 -13.46 17.69 18.63
C ASN A 197 -12.01 17.22 18.39
N GLY A 198 -11.67 16.82 17.15
CA GLY A 198 -10.33 16.34 16.79
C GLY A 198 -10.09 14.87 17.13
N MET A 199 -11.15 14.10 17.41
CA MET A 199 -11.15 12.66 17.62
C MET A 199 -12.38 12.04 16.94
N LEU A 200 -12.43 10.71 16.86
CA LEU A 200 -13.55 9.96 16.28
C LEU A 200 -14.16 9.00 17.29
N SER A 201 -15.45 9.15 17.53
CA SER A 201 -16.26 8.17 18.24
C SER A 201 -16.49 6.90 17.40
N MET A 202 -16.90 5.79 18.05
CA MET A 202 -17.33 4.57 17.34
C MET A 202 -18.46 4.85 16.35
N THR A 203 -19.40 5.73 16.71
CA THR A 203 -20.53 6.10 15.86
C THR A 203 -20.11 6.86 14.62
N GLU A 204 -19.09 7.71 14.72
CA GLU A 204 -18.55 8.44 13.57
C GLU A 204 -17.76 7.51 12.66
N LEU A 205 -16.95 6.61 13.21
CA LEU A 205 -16.21 5.64 12.41
C LEU A 205 -17.14 4.65 11.67
N GLN A 206 -18.33 4.34 12.20
CA GLN A 206 -19.33 3.53 11.49
C GLN A 206 -19.83 4.15 10.18
N ASP A 207 -19.58 5.45 9.95
CA ASP A 207 -19.86 6.12 8.68
C ASP A 207 -18.68 6.14 7.71
N TYR A 208 -17.58 5.46 8.05
CA TYR A 208 -16.47 5.24 7.14
C TYR A 208 -16.98 4.66 5.81
N GLY A 209 -16.58 5.28 4.71
CA GLY A 209 -17.03 4.89 3.37
C GLY A 209 -18.38 5.48 2.93
N LYS A 210 -19.15 6.11 3.82
CA LYS A 210 -20.49 6.69 3.53
C LYS A 210 -20.46 8.18 3.22
N LYS A 211 -19.40 8.90 3.62
CA LYS A 211 -19.28 10.35 3.42
C LYS A 211 -18.82 10.69 2.00
N ARG A 212 -19.10 11.91 1.54
CA ARG A 212 -18.80 12.39 0.16
C ARG A 212 -17.31 12.36 -0.20
N ALA A 213 -16.41 12.46 0.78
CA ALA A 213 -14.98 12.34 0.57
C ALA A 213 -14.51 10.89 0.28
N PHE A 214 -15.32 9.90 0.64
CA PHE A 214 -15.10 8.51 0.25
C PHE A 214 -15.75 8.20 -1.10
N ASN A 215 -16.99 8.65 -1.28
CA ASN A 215 -17.71 8.53 -2.54
C ASN A 215 -18.23 9.89 -3.03
N PRO A 216 -17.54 10.52 -4.02
CA PRO A 216 -17.98 11.78 -4.60
C PRO A 216 -19.31 11.71 -5.37
N THR A 217 -19.67 10.54 -5.94
CA THR A 217 -20.91 10.38 -6.72
C THR A 217 -22.13 10.11 -5.86
N GLY A 218 -21.91 9.61 -4.63
CA GLY A 218 -22.97 9.34 -3.65
C GLY A 218 -23.92 8.19 -4.01
N SER A 219 -23.57 7.36 -5.00
CA SER A 219 -24.41 6.24 -5.45
C SER A 219 -24.51 5.13 -4.41
N GLU A 220 -23.37 4.60 -3.96
CA GLU A 220 -23.28 3.49 -3.00
C GLU A 220 -22.10 3.72 -2.05
N PRO A 221 -22.20 3.34 -0.77
CA PRO A 221 -21.08 3.50 0.15
C PRO A 221 -19.89 2.65 -0.32
N THR A 222 -18.65 3.15 -0.15
CA THR A 222 -17.46 2.36 -0.50
C THR A 222 -17.23 1.21 0.47
N HIS A 223 -17.71 1.36 1.70
CA HIS A 223 -17.64 0.39 2.79
C HIS A 223 -18.87 0.54 3.67
N ASP A 224 -19.31 -0.56 4.28
CA ASP A 224 -20.32 -0.53 5.35
C ASP A 224 -19.86 -1.40 6.53
N LEU A 225 -19.15 -0.76 7.46
CA LEU A 225 -18.53 -1.45 8.59
C LEU A 225 -19.58 -2.08 9.52
N THR A 226 -19.31 -3.29 9.98
CA THR A 226 -20.16 -3.99 10.96
C THR A 226 -19.92 -3.44 12.36
N GLY A 227 -20.94 -3.48 13.23
CA GLY A 227 -20.82 -3.00 14.61
C GLY A 227 -19.80 -3.81 15.41
N ALA A 228 -19.78 -5.13 15.20
CA ALA A 228 -18.79 -6.03 15.80
C ALA A 228 -17.36 -5.64 15.41
N PHE A 229 -17.11 -5.38 14.13
CA PHE A 229 -15.78 -4.97 13.65
C PHE A 229 -15.34 -3.64 14.27
N VAL A 230 -16.18 -2.60 14.23
CA VAL A 230 -15.83 -1.29 14.82
C VAL A 230 -15.56 -1.39 16.32
N THR A 231 -16.36 -2.18 17.05
CA THR A 231 -16.14 -2.41 18.48
C THR A 231 -14.74 -2.99 18.74
N GLN A 232 -14.33 -3.99 17.96
CA GLN A 232 -13.02 -4.62 18.14
C GLN A 232 -11.86 -3.76 17.63
N VAL A 233 -12.08 -2.90 16.62
CA VAL A 233 -11.08 -1.91 16.19
C VAL A 233 -10.74 -0.96 17.36
N PHE A 234 -11.75 -0.42 18.04
CA PHE A 234 -11.55 0.47 19.19
C PHE A 234 -10.95 -0.22 20.42
N ALA A 235 -11.05 -1.55 20.51
CA ALA A 235 -10.36 -2.33 21.53
C ALA A 235 -8.89 -2.59 21.19
N GLU A 236 -8.53 -2.60 19.89
CA GLU A 236 -7.18 -2.90 19.42
C GLU A 236 -6.30 -1.65 19.23
N VAL A 237 -6.89 -0.54 18.78
CA VAL A 237 -6.16 0.69 18.48
C VAL A 237 -6.05 1.61 19.71
N PRO A 238 -5.06 2.51 19.78
CA PRO A 238 -5.01 3.53 20.81
C PRO A 238 -6.28 4.39 20.79
N THR A 239 -6.89 4.58 21.96
CA THR A 239 -8.05 5.46 22.15
C THR A 239 -7.85 6.35 23.35
N PHE A 240 -8.44 7.55 23.32
CA PHE A 240 -8.48 8.50 24.42
C PHE A 240 -9.94 8.78 24.73
N ASN A 241 -10.37 8.49 25.97
CA ASN A 241 -11.77 8.60 26.37
C ASN A 241 -12.75 7.85 25.44
N HIS A 242 -12.35 6.68 24.95
CA HIS A 242 -13.11 5.86 23.99
C HIS A 242 -13.22 6.44 22.57
N GLU A 243 -12.41 7.45 22.25
CA GLU A 243 -12.34 8.06 20.92
C GLU A 243 -10.97 7.82 20.27
N MET A 244 -10.96 7.72 18.95
CA MET A 244 -9.79 7.48 18.11
C MET A 244 -9.20 8.82 17.66
N ASP A 245 -7.92 9.05 17.92
CA ASP A 245 -7.25 10.27 17.44
C ASP A 245 -6.94 10.22 15.93
N TYR A 246 -6.47 11.36 15.39
CA TYR A 246 -6.11 11.46 13.98
C TYR A 246 -5.03 10.45 13.54
N HIS A 247 -4.04 10.14 14.40
CA HIS A 247 -2.99 9.20 14.07
C HIS A 247 -3.51 7.76 13.95
N ALA A 248 -4.35 7.34 14.90
CA ALA A 248 -5.01 6.05 14.87
C ALA A 248 -5.96 5.92 13.68
N TYR A 249 -6.68 7.00 13.32
CA TYR A 249 -7.46 7.04 12.08
C TYR A 249 -6.60 6.87 10.82
N LEU A 250 -5.45 7.53 10.74
CA LEU A 250 -4.55 7.40 9.60
C LEU A 250 -4.04 5.98 9.46
N ASP A 251 -3.60 5.36 10.56
CA ASP A 251 -3.16 3.97 10.55
C ASP A 251 -4.32 3.06 10.11
N PHE A 252 -5.52 3.23 10.69
CA PHE A 252 -6.73 2.50 10.32
C PHE A 252 -7.05 2.62 8.83
N THR A 253 -7.20 3.84 8.29
CA THR A 253 -7.63 4.06 6.90
C THR A 253 -6.60 3.55 5.90
N LEU A 254 -5.30 3.67 6.21
CA LEU A 254 -4.24 3.18 5.34
C LEU A 254 -4.18 1.65 5.34
N LEU A 255 -4.31 0.99 6.50
CA LEU A 255 -4.38 -0.48 6.60
C LEU A 255 -5.68 -1.03 5.98
N MET A 256 -6.79 -0.30 6.12
CA MET A 256 -8.04 -0.59 5.40
C MET A 256 -7.88 -0.50 3.88
N SER A 257 -6.99 0.34 3.35
CA SER A 257 -6.75 0.42 1.90
C SER A 257 -5.71 -0.59 1.36
N ASP A 258 -4.96 -1.23 2.25
CA ASP A 258 -3.83 -2.10 1.89
C ASP A 258 -4.23 -3.58 1.85
N ASN A 259 -4.37 -4.12 0.64
CA ASN A 259 -4.75 -5.52 0.38
C ASN A 259 -3.56 -6.42 0.04
N VAL A 260 -2.33 -5.96 0.28
CA VAL A 260 -1.11 -6.69 -0.09
C VAL A 260 -0.23 -6.95 1.12
N SER A 261 -0.02 -5.95 1.98
CA SER A 261 1.03 -6.04 2.97
C SER A 261 0.72 -7.05 4.10
N PRO A 262 1.74 -7.71 4.65
CA PRO A 262 1.58 -8.53 5.86
C PRO A 262 1.13 -7.70 7.07
N ALA A 263 1.51 -6.42 7.13
CA ALA A 263 1.14 -5.52 8.23
C ALA A 263 -0.37 -5.25 8.26
N ALA A 264 -0.99 -5.02 7.09
CA ALA A 264 -2.43 -4.86 6.99
C ALA A 264 -3.18 -6.14 7.38
N LEU A 265 -2.73 -7.31 6.89
CA LEU A 265 -3.35 -8.59 7.29
C LEU A 265 -3.22 -8.83 8.80
N ARG A 266 -2.08 -8.46 9.40
CA ARG A 266 -1.85 -8.54 10.85
C ARG A 266 -2.79 -7.63 11.62
N PHE A 267 -3.07 -6.42 11.13
CA PHE A 267 -4.02 -5.51 11.75
C PHE A 267 -5.41 -6.15 11.86
N PHE A 268 -5.96 -6.67 10.75
CA PHE A 268 -7.24 -7.36 10.79
C PHE A 268 -7.21 -8.59 11.69
N TRP A 269 -6.13 -9.36 11.65
CA TRP A 269 -5.96 -10.51 12.54
C TRP A 269 -6.09 -10.12 14.01
N ASN A 270 -5.43 -9.04 14.43
CA ASN A 270 -5.47 -8.63 15.82
C ASN A 270 -6.87 -8.17 16.25
N VAL A 271 -7.63 -7.57 15.33
CA VAL A 271 -9.03 -7.18 15.54
C VAL A 271 -9.93 -8.42 15.63
N LEU A 272 -9.71 -9.43 14.79
CA LEU A 272 -10.51 -10.65 14.75
C LEU A 272 -10.21 -11.61 15.92
N ASP A 273 -8.94 -11.78 16.28
CA ASP A 273 -8.50 -12.58 17.44
C ASP A 273 -8.60 -11.75 18.73
N PHE A 274 -9.80 -11.25 19.03
CA PHE A 274 -10.03 -10.35 20.18
C PHE A 274 -9.81 -11.03 21.54
N HIS A 275 -9.88 -12.36 21.59
CA HIS A 275 -9.52 -13.16 22.77
C HIS A 275 -8.01 -13.40 22.91
N LYS A 276 -7.20 -13.01 21.91
CA LYS A 276 -5.74 -13.21 21.87
C LYS A 276 -5.32 -14.67 22.09
N GLN A 277 -6.12 -15.60 21.56
CA GLN A 277 -5.88 -17.04 21.71
C GLN A 277 -5.00 -17.63 20.60
N GLY A 278 -4.71 -16.85 19.55
CA GLY A 278 -3.87 -17.25 18.44
C GLY A 278 -4.60 -18.04 17.34
N PHE A 279 -5.92 -18.20 17.44
CA PHE A 279 -6.76 -18.82 16.42
C PHE A 279 -8.20 -18.29 16.44
N LEU A 280 -8.85 -18.31 15.28
CA LEU A 280 -10.30 -18.05 15.14
C LEU A 280 -11.02 -19.40 15.10
N ASP A 281 -11.91 -19.61 16.05
CA ASP A 281 -12.81 -20.76 16.09
C ASP A 281 -14.22 -20.37 15.64
N ALA A 282 -15.14 -21.35 15.63
CA ALA A 282 -16.52 -21.12 15.24
C ALA A 282 -17.22 -20.04 16.09
N PHE A 283 -16.94 -20.00 17.39
CA PHE A 283 -17.51 -18.99 18.29
C PHE A 283 -17.05 -17.57 17.90
N THR A 284 -15.74 -17.38 17.73
CA THR A 284 -15.13 -16.11 17.33
C THR A 284 -15.66 -15.64 15.99
N LEU A 285 -15.77 -16.54 15.00
CA LEU A 285 -16.30 -16.21 13.68
C LEU A 285 -17.79 -15.87 13.74
N ASP A 286 -18.60 -16.64 14.46
CA ASP A 286 -20.04 -16.41 14.58
C ASP A 286 -20.35 -15.01 15.16
N PHE A 287 -19.50 -14.47 16.04
CA PHE A 287 -19.64 -13.11 16.56
C PHE A 287 -19.61 -12.06 15.44
N PHE A 288 -18.62 -12.10 14.55
CA PHE A 288 -18.52 -11.16 13.42
C PHE A 288 -19.56 -11.45 12.33
N LEU A 289 -19.79 -12.73 12.02
CA LEU A 289 -20.73 -13.15 10.98
C LEU A 289 -22.17 -12.75 11.30
N ARG A 290 -22.57 -12.72 12.58
CA ARG A 290 -23.88 -12.19 12.99
C ARG A 290 -24.02 -10.72 12.61
N SER A 291 -23.02 -9.90 12.90
CA SER A 291 -23.05 -8.48 12.57
C SER A 291 -22.93 -8.21 11.06
N LEU A 292 -22.23 -9.07 10.32
CA LEU A 292 -22.23 -9.06 8.85
C LEU A 292 -23.62 -9.38 8.29
N LEU A 293 -24.30 -10.39 8.84
CA LEU A 293 -25.63 -10.79 8.40
C LEU A 293 -26.67 -9.69 8.61
N GLU A 294 -26.55 -8.88 9.66
CA GLU A 294 -27.38 -7.68 9.86
C GLU A 294 -27.22 -6.67 8.71
N LYS A 295 -26.00 -6.51 8.18
CA LYS A 295 -25.75 -5.65 7.00
C LYS A 295 -26.35 -6.25 5.74
N ILE A 296 -26.15 -7.55 5.50
CA ILE A 296 -26.76 -8.26 4.35
C ILE A 296 -28.29 -8.09 4.39
N TYR A 297 -28.92 -8.26 5.57
CA TYR A 297 -30.36 -8.04 5.71
C TYR A 297 -30.81 -6.62 5.39
N ALA A 298 -29.99 -5.61 5.69
CA ALA A 298 -30.29 -4.21 5.42
C ALA A 298 -30.21 -3.87 3.92
N HIS A 299 -29.27 -4.50 3.18
CA HIS A 299 -29.05 -4.22 1.76
C HIS A 299 -29.87 -5.12 0.83
N GLU A 300 -29.91 -6.42 1.10
CA GLU A 300 -30.49 -7.45 0.21
C GLU A 300 -31.82 -8.02 0.73
N GLY A 301 -32.15 -7.77 2.00
CA GLY A 301 -33.33 -8.33 2.66
C GLY A 301 -33.11 -9.76 3.19
N LYS A 302 -34.07 -10.25 3.99
CA LYS A 302 -33.93 -11.53 4.72
C LYS A 302 -34.11 -12.78 3.87
N LYS A 303 -34.77 -12.69 2.70
CA LYS A 303 -35.19 -13.87 1.93
C LYS A 303 -34.02 -14.58 1.25
N ASP A 304 -33.04 -13.82 0.77
CA ASP A 304 -31.92 -14.33 -0.02
C ASP A 304 -30.61 -14.44 0.78
N ALA A 305 -30.64 -14.03 2.06
CA ALA A 305 -29.48 -13.98 2.91
C ALA A 305 -29.03 -15.39 3.37
N PRO A 306 -27.71 -15.66 3.39
CA PRO A 306 -27.17 -16.96 3.78
C PRO A 306 -27.32 -17.21 5.29
N SER A 307 -27.30 -18.48 5.69
CA SER A 307 -27.20 -18.83 7.11
C SER A 307 -25.79 -18.56 7.64
N ILE A 308 -25.67 -18.32 8.95
CA ILE A 308 -24.35 -18.17 9.62
C ILE A 308 -23.48 -19.40 9.38
N ASP A 309 -24.07 -20.60 9.44
CA ASP A 309 -23.35 -21.86 9.19
C ASP A 309 -22.78 -21.94 7.77
N ARG A 310 -23.54 -21.46 6.77
CA ARG A 310 -23.07 -21.39 5.38
C ARG A 310 -21.94 -20.38 5.22
N LEU A 311 -22.06 -19.19 5.80
CA LEU A 311 -21.01 -18.17 5.78
C LEU A 311 -19.73 -18.68 6.44
N ARG A 312 -19.85 -19.31 7.61
CA ARG A 312 -18.73 -19.92 8.32
C ARG A 312 -18.05 -21.00 7.48
N THR A 313 -18.83 -21.90 6.89
CA THR A 313 -18.30 -22.96 6.01
C THR A 313 -17.52 -22.36 4.84
N GLN A 314 -18.05 -21.30 4.19
CA GLN A 314 -17.34 -20.60 3.11
C GLN A 314 -16.01 -19.99 3.58
N VAL A 315 -15.95 -19.43 4.80
CA VAL A 315 -14.70 -18.92 5.38
C VAL A 315 -13.70 -20.06 5.59
N PHE A 316 -14.12 -21.19 6.17
CA PHE A 316 -13.25 -22.35 6.37
C PHE A 316 -12.76 -22.95 5.04
N ASP A 317 -13.63 -23.04 4.04
CA ASP A 317 -13.28 -23.55 2.70
C ASP A 317 -12.29 -22.61 1.99
N ALA A 318 -12.50 -21.29 2.08
CA ALA A 318 -11.61 -20.31 1.47
C ALA A 318 -10.22 -20.29 2.10
N VAL A 319 -10.13 -20.51 3.42
CA VAL A 319 -8.87 -20.48 4.15
C VAL A 319 -8.15 -21.83 4.11
N ALA A 320 -8.89 -22.94 4.09
CA ALA A 320 -8.38 -24.30 4.19
C ALA A 320 -7.32 -24.44 5.31
N PRO A 321 -7.72 -24.23 6.59
CA PRO A 321 -6.78 -24.24 7.70
C PRO A 321 -6.18 -25.62 7.94
N VAL A 322 -4.97 -25.66 8.53
CA VAL A 322 -4.34 -26.95 8.91
C VAL A 322 -5.20 -27.71 9.92
N HIS A 323 -5.74 -26.99 10.90
CA HIS A 323 -6.61 -27.56 11.90
C HIS A 323 -8.08 -27.38 11.48
N PRO A 324 -8.89 -28.44 11.38
CA PRO A 324 -10.24 -28.38 10.82
C PRO A 324 -11.19 -27.37 11.49
N ALA A 325 -10.98 -27.08 12.79
CA ALA A 325 -11.83 -26.19 13.57
C ALA A 325 -11.17 -24.86 13.98
N ARG A 326 -9.96 -24.55 13.48
CA ARG A 326 -9.20 -23.37 13.92
C ARG A 326 -8.46 -22.73 12.76
N ILE A 327 -8.72 -21.45 12.52
CA ILE A 327 -7.98 -20.64 11.54
C ILE A 327 -6.90 -19.86 12.28
N THR A 328 -5.65 -19.99 11.88
CA THR A 328 -4.53 -19.18 12.39
C THR A 328 -4.17 -18.07 11.41
N LEU A 329 -3.39 -17.08 11.86
CA LEU A 329 -2.83 -16.10 10.92
C LEU A 329 -1.98 -16.76 9.83
N GLN A 330 -1.23 -17.81 10.17
CA GLN A 330 -0.41 -18.51 9.19
C GLN A 330 -1.28 -19.15 8.09
N ASP A 331 -2.48 -19.63 8.44
CA ASP A 331 -3.44 -20.12 7.45
C ASP A 331 -3.91 -19.00 6.51
N LEU A 332 -4.26 -17.82 7.04
CA LEU A 332 -4.65 -16.65 6.24
C LEU A 332 -3.52 -16.18 5.30
N GLN A 333 -2.27 -16.23 5.77
CA GLN A 333 -1.10 -15.89 4.95
C GLN A 333 -0.84 -16.92 3.85
N ARG A 334 -1.08 -18.20 4.13
CA ARG A 334 -0.88 -19.30 3.18
C ARG A 334 -1.94 -19.32 2.09
N CYS A 335 -3.21 -19.10 2.42
CA CYS A 335 -4.33 -19.31 1.50
C CYS A 335 -4.39 -18.31 0.34
N LYS A 336 -3.60 -17.23 0.36
CA LYS A 336 -3.58 -16.12 -0.63
C LYS A 336 -4.89 -15.33 -0.74
N LEU A 337 -5.96 -15.79 -0.11
CA LEU A 337 -7.25 -15.12 0.02
C LEU A 337 -7.39 -14.42 1.38
N GLY A 338 -6.38 -14.45 2.25
CA GLY A 338 -6.46 -13.93 3.62
C GLY A 338 -6.98 -12.49 3.69
N HIS A 339 -6.47 -11.60 2.83
CA HIS A 339 -6.98 -10.23 2.75
C HIS A 339 -8.45 -10.15 2.36
N ASN A 340 -8.92 -10.97 1.42
CA ASN A 340 -10.33 -10.99 1.02
C ASN A 340 -11.24 -11.55 2.11
N VAL A 341 -10.74 -12.51 2.90
CA VAL A 341 -11.51 -13.18 3.96
C VAL A 341 -11.76 -12.26 5.16
N VAL A 342 -10.81 -11.38 5.49
CA VAL A 342 -10.88 -10.53 6.69
C VAL A 342 -11.57 -9.18 6.47
N ARG A 343 -12.09 -8.92 5.26
CA ARG A 343 -12.57 -7.60 4.82
C ARG A 343 -14.07 -7.54 4.59
#